data_AF-A0A924PUM5-F1
#
_entry.id   AF-A0A924PUM5-F1
#
_cell.length_a   1.000
_cell.length_b   1.000
_cell.length_c   1.000
_cell.angle_alpha   90.00
_cell.angle_beta   90.00
_cell.angle_gamma   90.00
#
_symmetry.space_group_name_H-M   'P 1'
#
loop_
_entity.id
_entity.type
_entity.pdbx_description
1 polymer ?
#
loop_
_entity_poly.entity_id
_entity_poly.type
_entity_poly.pdbx_seq_one_letter_code
_entity_poly.pdbx_strand_id
1 'polypeptide(L)'
;MNLAGNGLQIIGTGSNRGKLGLLVHQQDQAFFGADLVNFPPLGEDYCEWLCARLGLGLDLQQVFALFKEAGSRPEMMVPVLRSLRLDPPADGQDLNQVLALRVREKIIHWRQSFLNDFAQLPTLQRALLREIAIDSLDDGAKRDGMFSEAMKTRLKKRMEAQGQDASSLFKEDASSASAIQNALDKLREKNYLWRARRGAYWPEDEQHVRWLLGE
;
A
#
# COMPACT_ATOMS: atom_id res chain seq x y z
N MET A 1 26.33 -9.98 4.97
CA MET A 1 26.46 -9.67 6.42
C MET A 1 27.65 -10.43 6.96
N ASN A 2 28.64 -9.73 7.51
CA ASN A 2 29.80 -10.37 8.15
C ASN A 2 29.42 -10.65 9.61
N LEU A 3 28.98 -11.87 9.90
CA LEU A 3 28.34 -12.26 11.17
C LEU A 3 29.34 -12.61 12.29
N ALA A 4 30.62 -12.32 12.12
CA ALA A 4 31.72 -12.93 12.88
C ALA A 4 32.16 -12.19 14.17
N GLY A 5 31.35 -11.26 14.70
CA GLY A 5 31.70 -10.47 15.90
C GLY A 5 31.02 -10.96 17.18
N ASN A 6 31.76 -11.05 18.29
CA ASN A 6 31.21 -11.27 19.62
C ASN A 6 30.53 -9.98 20.14
N GLY A 7 29.25 -9.80 19.84
CA GLY A 7 28.43 -8.66 20.27
C GLY A 7 26.93 -8.90 20.07
N LEU A 8 26.07 -8.03 20.62
CA LEU A 8 24.63 -8.09 20.41
C LEU A 8 24.29 -7.61 18.99
N GLN A 9 23.69 -8.47 18.18
CA GLN A 9 23.16 -8.12 16.87
C GLN A 9 21.65 -7.91 16.97
N ILE A 10 21.17 -6.78 16.47
CA ILE A 10 19.74 -6.45 16.39
C ILE A 10 19.32 -6.51 14.92
N ILE A 11 18.37 -7.38 14.62
CA ILE A 11 17.72 -7.45 13.31
C ILE A 11 16.32 -6.90 13.46
N GLY A 12 16.08 -5.73 12.88
CA GLY A 12 14.76 -5.11 12.78
C GLY A 12 14.18 -5.31 11.38
N THR A 13 12.88 -5.61 11.31
CA THR A 13 12.13 -5.64 10.05
C THR A 13 11.09 -4.52 10.05
N GLY A 14 10.71 -4.06 8.86
CA GLY A 14 9.69 -3.04 8.69
C GLY A 14 9.04 -3.20 7.33
N SER A 15 7.71 -3.14 7.29
CA SER A 15 6.92 -3.25 6.06
C SER A 15 7.05 -2.03 5.15
N ASN A 16 7.57 -0.91 5.66
CA ASN A 16 7.69 0.34 4.94
C ASN A 16 9.15 0.78 4.85
N ARG A 17 9.70 0.68 3.63
CA ARG A 17 11.09 1.05 3.32
C ARG A 17 11.40 2.50 3.70
N GLY A 18 10.47 3.41 3.44
CA GLY A 18 10.63 4.83 3.77
C GLY A 18 10.75 5.07 5.27
N LYS A 19 9.92 4.40 6.08
CA LYS A 19 10.01 4.48 7.55
C LYS A 19 11.34 3.97 8.09
N LEU A 20 11.83 2.83 7.58
CA LEU A 20 13.13 2.29 7.97
C LEU A 20 14.27 3.22 7.54
N GLY A 21 14.21 3.77 6.32
CA GLY A 21 15.20 4.73 5.83
C GLY A 21 15.33 5.95 6.74
N LEU A 22 14.24 6.44 7.33
CA LEU A 22 14.32 7.54 8.30
C LEU A 22 15.11 7.17 9.55
N LEU A 23 14.87 5.99 10.12
CA LEU A 23 15.54 5.53 11.32
C LEU A 23 17.06 5.36 11.13
N VAL A 24 17.47 5.06 9.90
CA VAL A 24 18.87 4.70 9.58
C VAL A 24 19.66 5.86 8.98
N HIS A 25 19.00 6.80 8.29
CA HIS A 25 19.67 7.90 7.59
C HIS A 25 19.58 9.26 8.29
N GLN A 26 18.74 9.42 9.31
CA GLN A 26 18.65 10.68 10.06
C GLN A 26 19.52 10.66 11.30
N GLN A 27 20.37 11.67 11.45
CA GLN A 27 21.39 11.76 12.51
C GLN A 27 20.79 11.79 13.93
N ASP A 28 19.54 12.22 14.08
CA ASP A 28 18.83 12.30 15.35
C ASP A 28 18.03 11.02 15.69
N GLN A 29 18.13 9.96 14.88
CA GLN A 29 17.41 8.70 15.09
C GLN A 29 18.29 7.60 15.69
N ALA A 30 17.65 6.67 16.40
CA ALA A 30 18.30 5.64 17.21
C ALA A 30 19.20 4.66 16.43
N PHE A 31 18.99 4.52 15.13
CA PHE A 31 19.70 3.56 14.27
C PHE A 31 20.53 4.25 13.19
N PHE A 32 20.87 5.53 13.38
CA PHE A 32 21.69 6.27 12.41
C PHE A 32 22.98 5.52 12.06
N GLY A 33 23.21 5.31 10.77
CA GLY A 33 24.39 4.61 10.26
C GLY A 33 24.32 3.08 10.31
N ALA A 34 23.18 2.50 10.68
CA ALA A 34 22.96 1.05 10.57
C ALA A 34 22.90 0.58 9.09
N ASP A 35 23.12 -0.71 8.86
CA ASP A 35 22.95 -1.30 7.53
C ASP A 35 21.45 -1.47 7.20
N LEU A 36 21.01 -0.93 6.06
CA LEU A 36 19.68 -1.16 5.52
C LEU A 36 19.76 -2.14 4.35
N VAL A 37 19.17 -3.32 4.51
CA VAL A 37 19.08 -4.32 3.44
C VAL A 37 17.68 -4.34 2.87
N ASN A 38 17.58 -4.09 1.56
CA ASN A 38 16.31 -4.16 0.84
C ASN A 38 15.98 -5.61 0.53
N PHE A 39 14.83 -6.07 1.02
CA PHE A 39 14.24 -7.33 0.57
C PHE A 39 13.43 -7.07 -0.71
N PRO A 40 13.74 -7.78 -1.82
CA PRO A 40 12.93 -7.71 -3.02
C PRO A 40 11.54 -8.32 -2.76
N PRO A 41 10.51 -7.92 -3.53
CA PRO A 41 9.26 -8.66 -3.52
C PRO A 41 9.52 -10.13 -3.91
N LEU A 42 8.71 -11.02 -3.37
CA LEU A 42 8.76 -12.43 -3.75
C LEU A 42 8.42 -12.58 -5.24
N GLY A 43 9.07 -13.54 -5.90
CA GLY A 43 8.98 -13.73 -7.34
C GLY A 43 8.48 -15.12 -7.74
N GLU A 44 8.81 -15.49 -8.96
CA GLU A 44 8.48 -16.80 -9.54
C GLU A 44 9.13 -17.96 -8.76
N ASP A 45 10.32 -17.74 -8.22
CA ASP A 45 11.05 -18.66 -7.35
C ASP A 45 10.26 -19.06 -6.10
N TYR A 46 9.58 -18.08 -5.48
CA TYR A 46 8.68 -18.33 -4.36
C TYR A 46 7.46 -19.15 -4.80
N CYS A 47 6.87 -18.86 -5.96
CA CYS A 47 5.75 -19.62 -6.51
C CYS A 47 6.15 -21.07 -6.84
N GLU A 48 7.34 -21.28 -7.39
CA GLU A 48 7.90 -22.60 -7.68
C GLU A 48 8.05 -23.41 -6.38
N TRP A 49 8.70 -22.84 -5.38
CA TRP A 49 8.82 -23.45 -4.05
C TRP A 49 7.45 -23.76 -3.43
N LEU A 50 6.49 -22.85 -3.56
CA LEU A 50 5.15 -23.02 -3.01
C LEU A 50 4.39 -24.16 -3.70
N CYS A 51 4.43 -24.23 -5.02
CA CYS A 51 3.83 -25.33 -5.79
C CYS A 51 4.45 -26.67 -5.43
N ALA A 52 5.79 -26.74 -5.36
CA ALA A 52 6.52 -27.95 -4.97
C ALA A 52 6.15 -28.41 -3.55
N ARG A 53 6.05 -27.47 -2.60
CA ARG A 53 5.68 -27.76 -1.21
C ARG A 53 4.25 -28.27 -1.05
N LEU A 54 3.33 -27.81 -1.90
CA LEU A 54 1.93 -28.22 -1.84
C LEU A 54 1.67 -29.56 -2.54
N GLY A 55 2.41 -29.86 -3.62
CA GLY A 55 2.28 -31.12 -4.36
C GLY A 55 0.93 -31.29 -5.08
N LEU A 56 0.24 -30.18 -5.38
CA LEU A 56 -1.14 -30.19 -5.91
C LEU A 56 -1.23 -30.23 -7.45
N GLY A 57 -0.13 -30.36 -8.18
CA GLY A 57 -0.15 -30.36 -9.66
C GLY A 57 -0.58 -29.01 -10.27
N LEU A 58 -0.31 -27.91 -9.57
CA LEU A 58 -0.63 -26.55 -10.03
C LEU A 58 0.32 -26.09 -11.14
N ASP A 59 -0.23 -25.33 -12.09
CA ASP A 59 0.53 -24.67 -13.14
C ASP A 59 1.27 -23.45 -12.57
N LEU A 60 2.61 -23.52 -12.55
CA LEU A 60 3.47 -22.46 -12.03
C LEU A 60 3.21 -21.10 -12.69
N GLN A 61 2.99 -21.05 -14.01
CA GLN A 61 2.78 -19.79 -14.72
C GLN A 61 1.46 -19.14 -14.31
N GLN A 62 0.40 -19.95 -14.13
CA GLN A 62 -0.88 -19.45 -13.64
C GLN A 62 -0.79 -19.00 -12.18
N VAL A 63 -0.10 -19.75 -11.32
CA VAL A 63 0.14 -19.35 -9.93
C VAL A 63 0.92 -18.04 -9.87
N PHE A 64 1.97 -17.89 -10.68
CA PHE A 64 2.78 -16.66 -10.70
C PHE A 64 2.01 -15.46 -11.26
N ALA A 65 1.17 -15.65 -12.29
CA ALA A 65 0.29 -14.60 -12.79
C ALA A 65 -0.69 -14.12 -11.71
N LEU A 66 -1.36 -15.04 -11.02
CA LEU A 66 -2.25 -14.73 -9.90
C LEU A 66 -1.52 -14.05 -8.73
N PHE A 67 -0.27 -14.44 -8.47
CA PHE A 67 0.55 -13.83 -7.44
C PHE A 67 0.86 -12.37 -7.75
N LYS A 68 1.16 -12.06 -9.02
CA LYS A 68 1.33 -10.67 -9.48
C LYS A 68 0.02 -9.88 -9.42
N GLU A 69 -1.11 -10.48 -9.81
CA GLU A 69 -2.44 -9.86 -9.65
C GLU A 69 -2.73 -9.52 -8.17
N ALA A 70 -2.27 -10.36 -7.24
CA ALA A 70 -2.40 -10.16 -5.81
C ALA A 70 -1.36 -9.19 -5.19
N GLY A 71 -0.55 -8.50 -6.00
CA GLY A 71 0.47 -7.58 -5.52
C GLY A 71 1.71 -8.27 -4.92
N SER A 72 2.01 -9.51 -5.33
CA SER A 72 3.10 -10.35 -4.80
C SER A 72 3.01 -10.60 -3.29
N ARG A 73 1.77 -10.80 -2.80
CA ARG A 73 1.42 -10.98 -1.38
C ARG A 73 1.00 -12.41 -1.04
N PRO A 74 1.83 -13.19 -0.34
CA PRO A 74 1.50 -14.57 0.03
C PRO A 74 0.18 -14.72 0.79
N GLU A 75 -0.16 -13.76 1.63
CA GLU A 75 -1.38 -13.73 2.45
C GLU A 75 -2.67 -13.72 1.62
N MET A 76 -2.60 -13.32 0.34
CA MET A 76 -3.73 -13.36 -0.58
C MET A 76 -3.94 -14.75 -1.20
N MET A 77 -2.88 -15.56 -1.33
CA MET A 77 -2.95 -16.86 -2.01
C MET A 77 -2.86 -18.06 -1.07
N VAL A 78 -1.98 -18.00 -0.07
CA VAL A 78 -1.70 -19.13 0.83
C VAL A 78 -2.94 -19.65 1.54
N PRO A 79 -3.88 -18.82 2.04
CA PRO A 79 -5.11 -19.32 2.64
C PRO A 79 -5.99 -20.10 1.66
N VAL A 80 -6.07 -19.64 0.40
CA VAL A 80 -6.85 -20.30 -0.66
C VAL A 80 -6.23 -21.65 -1.01
N LEU A 81 -4.91 -21.68 -1.19
CA LEU A 81 -4.17 -22.91 -1.47
C LEU A 81 -4.28 -23.94 -0.33
N ARG A 82 -4.21 -23.49 0.92
CA ARG A 82 -4.44 -24.37 2.09
C ARG A 82 -5.87 -24.92 2.11
N SER A 83 -6.86 -24.09 1.80
CA SER A 83 -8.26 -24.52 1.68
C SER A 83 -8.42 -25.59 0.60
N LEU A 84 -7.84 -25.39 -0.59
CA LEU A 84 -7.92 -26.36 -1.70
C LEU A 84 -7.19 -27.68 -1.39
N ARG A 85 -6.15 -27.64 -0.56
CA ARG A 85 -5.49 -28.87 -0.10
C ARG A 85 -6.37 -29.68 0.86
N LEU A 86 -7.15 -29.00 1.70
CA LEU A 86 -8.02 -29.65 2.68
C LEU A 86 -9.35 -30.11 2.06
N ASP A 87 -9.85 -29.32 1.11
CA ASP A 87 -11.11 -29.54 0.40
C ASP A 87 -10.86 -29.36 -1.11
N PRO A 88 -10.39 -30.42 -1.79
CA PRO A 88 -10.10 -30.36 -3.22
C PRO A 88 -11.38 -30.14 -4.03
N PRO A 89 -11.27 -29.55 -5.23
CA PRO A 89 -12.39 -29.42 -6.14
C PRO A 89 -13.09 -30.76 -6.43
N ALA A 90 -14.37 -30.70 -6.78
CA ALA A 90 -15.12 -31.89 -7.18
C ALA A 90 -14.52 -32.54 -8.45
N ASP A 91 -14.76 -33.84 -8.62
CA ASP A 91 -14.29 -34.58 -9.79
C ASP A 91 -14.68 -33.89 -11.10
N GLY A 92 -13.68 -33.67 -11.97
CA GLY A 92 -13.83 -33.00 -13.26
C GLY A 92 -13.66 -31.47 -13.22
N GLN A 93 -13.50 -30.84 -12.06
CA GLN A 93 -13.14 -29.43 -11.98
C GLN A 93 -11.63 -29.22 -12.10
N ASP A 94 -11.22 -28.23 -12.90
CA ASP A 94 -9.82 -27.84 -13.02
C ASP A 94 -9.37 -27.06 -11.78
N LEU A 95 -8.41 -27.62 -11.05
CA LEU A 95 -7.84 -27.03 -9.85
C LEU A 95 -7.29 -25.61 -10.08
N ASN A 96 -6.64 -25.35 -11.21
CA ASN A 96 -6.07 -24.04 -11.52
C ASN A 96 -7.17 -23.00 -11.72
N GLN A 97 -8.27 -23.39 -12.36
CA GLN A 97 -9.44 -22.51 -12.55
C GLN A 97 -10.11 -22.20 -11.21
N VAL A 98 -10.27 -23.19 -10.33
CA VAL A 98 -10.85 -22.97 -9.00
C VAL A 98 -9.94 -22.08 -8.14
N LEU A 99 -8.62 -22.29 -8.20
CA LEU A 99 -7.64 -21.42 -7.55
C LEU A 99 -7.76 -19.98 -8.05
N ALA A 100 -7.77 -19.78 -9.37
CA ALA A 100 -7.87 -18.46 -9.99
C ALA A 100 -9.15 -17.73 -9.57
N LEU A 101 -10.29 -18.44 -9.57
CA LEU A 101 -11.57 -17.88 -9.13
C LEU A 101 -11.50 -17.42 -7.67
N ARG A 102 -11.10 -18.30 -6.75
CA ARG A 102 -11.08 -17.99 -5.31
C ARG A 102 -10.07 -16.90 -4.95
N VAL A 103 -8.91 -16.85 -5.60
CA VAL A 103 -7.92 -15.77 -5.40
C VAL A 103 -8.48 -14.44 -5.90
N ARG A 104 -9.08 -14.41 -7.09
CA ARG A 104 -9.66 -13.18 -7.65
C ARG A 104 -10.85 -12.68 -6.83
N GLU A 105 -11.72 -13.57 -6.36
CA GLU A 105 -12.79 -13.21 -5.41
C GLU A 105 -12.23 -12.53 -4.16
N LYS A 106 -11.14 -13.07 -3.60
CA LYS A 106 -10.47 -12.47 -2.44
C LYS A 106 -9.88 -11.09 -2.76
N ILE A 107 -9.24 -10.91 -3.92
CA ILE A 107 -8.71 -9.61 -4.38
C ILE A 107 -9.84 -8.61 -4.56
N ILE A 108 -10.94 -9.00 -5.21
CA ILE A 108 -12.13 -8.16 -5.41
C ILE A 108 -12.71 -7.74 -4.06
N HIS A 109 -12.86 -8.67 -3.14
CA HIS A 109 -13.39 -8.38 -1.81
C HIS A 109 -12.49 -7.42 -1.03
N TRP A 110 -11.17 -7.62 -1.07
CA TRP A 110 -10.21 -6.73 -0.43
C TRP A 110 -10.26 -5.32 -1.02
N ARG A 111 -10.29 -5.19 -2.35
CA ARG A 111 -10.45 -3.93 -3.06
C ARG A 111 -11.77 -3.23 -2.70
N GLN A 112 -12.88 -3.96 -2.70
CA GLN A 112 -14.19 -3.42 -2.38
C GLN A 112 -14.26 -2.94 -0.92
N SER A 113 -13.70 -3.70 0.03
CA SER A 113 -13.61 -3.28 1.43
C SER A 113 -12.87 -1.94 1.53
N PHE A 114 -11.69 -1.83 0.91
CA PHE A 114 -10.92 -0.60 0.90
C PHE A 114 -11.69 0.57 0.26
N LEU A 115 -12.31 0.36 -0.91
CA LEU A 115 -13.05 1.41 -1.61
C LEU A 115 -14.29 1.86 -0.85
N ASN A 116 -14.95 0.95 -0.14
CA ASN A 116 -16.08 1.27 0.74
C ASN A 116 -15.61 2.13 1.91
N ASP A 117 -14.53 1.73 2.60
CA ASP A 117 -13.96 2.49 3.71
C ASP A 117 -13.50 3.88 3.25
N PHE A 118 -12.88 3.95 2.07
CA PHE A 118 -12.51 5.19 1.41
C PHE A 118 -13.73 6.08 1.12
N ALA A 119 -14.81 5.51 0.60
CA ALA A 119 -16.03 6.26 0.29
C ALA A 119 -16.66 6.89 1.55
N GLN A 120 -16.53 6.24 2.71
CA GLN A 120 -17.02 6.76 4.00
C GLN A 120 -16.13 7.86 4.60
N LEU A 121 -14.95 8.14 4.03
CA LEU A 121 -14.11 9.23 4.51
C LEU A 121 -14.76 10.61 4.20
N PRO A 122 -14.61 11.60 5.09
CA PRO A 122 -14.98 12.99 4.80
C PRO A 122 -14.35 13.50 3.50
N THR A 123 -15.06 14.40 2.81
CA THR A 123 -14.67 14.89 1.47
C THR A 123 -13.22 15.39 1.41
N LEU A 124 -12.80 16.23 2.37
CA LEU A 124 -11.43 16.73 2.43
C LEU A 124 -10.40 15.61 2.63
N GLN A 125 -10.70 14.59 3.44
CA GLN A 125 -9.81 13.44 3.65
C GLN A 125 -9.66 12.61 2.37
N ARG A 126 -10.75 12.34 1.65
CA ARG A 126 -10.70 11.64 0.35
C ARG A 126 -9.86 12.40 -0.66
N ALA A 127 -10.09 13.70 -0.75
CA ALA A 127 -9.38 14.57 -1.69
C ALA A 127 -7.88 14.58 -1.38
N LEU A 128 -7.50 14.79 -0.11
CA LEU A 128 -6.11 14.78 0.33
C LEU A 128 -5.43 13.44 0.07
N LEU A 129 -6.10 12.33 0.38
CA LEU A 129 -5.55 10.99 0.17
C LEU A 129 -5.30 10.72 -1.32
N ARG A 130 -6.22 11.13 -2.20
CA ARG A 130 -6.02 11.03 -3.65
C ARG A 130 -4.87 11.90 -4.15
N GLU A 131 -4.75 13.13 -3.66
CA GLU A 131 -3.65 14.02 -4.06
C GLU A 131 -2.30 13.41 -3.65
N ILE A 132 -2.19 12.92 -2.42
CA ILE A 132 -0.97 12.26 -1.93
C ILE A 132 -0.68 10.96 -2.71
N ALA A 133 -1.71 10.20 -3.08
CA ALA A 133 -1.55 9.00 -3.91
C ALA A 133 -0.98 9.35 -5.30
N ILE A 134 -1.48 10.40 -5.94
CA ILE A 134 -0.97 10.89 -7.24
C ILE A 134 0.48 11.36 -7.09
N ASP A 135 0.75 12.20 -6.08
CA ASP A 135 2.10 12.72 -5.83
C ASP A 135 3.11 11.62 -5.46
N SER A 136 2.63 10.47 -4.98
CA SER A 136 3.48 9.33 -4.61
C SER A 136 4.01 8.55 -5.81
N LEU A 137 3.42 8.70 -7.00
CA LEU A 137 3.93 8.08 -8.23
C LEU A 137 5.11 8.84 -8.85
N ASP A 138 5.28 10.11 -8.46
CA ASP A 138 6.37 10.95 -8.96
C ASP A 138 7.50 10.99 -7.93
N ASP A 139 8.44 10.06 -8.08
CA ASP A 139 9.63 9.95 -7.23
C ASP A 139 10.64 11.10 -7.43
N GLY A 140 10.43 11.97 -8.43
CA GLY A 140 11.39 13.02 -8.83
C GLY A 140 10.90 14.46 -8.72
N ALA A 141 9.59 14.72 -8.70
CA ALA A 141 9.09 16.08 -8.65
C ALA A 141 9.25 16.73 -7.26
N LYS A 142 9.64 18.01 -7.26
CA LYS A 142 9.50 18.89 -6.10
C LYS A 142 8.03 18.91 -5.69
N ARG A 143 7.69 18.16 -4.64
CA ARG A 143 6.36 18.22 -4.03
C ARG A 143 6.16 19.60 -3.43
N ASP A 144 5.13 20.29 -3.90
CA ASP A 144 4.70 21.49 -3.20
C ASP A 144 4.32 21.12 -1.76
N GLY A 145 4.57 22.05 -0.84
CA GLY A 145 4.19 21.84 0.55
C GLY A 145 2.69 21.57 0.67
N MET A 146 2.32 20.61 1.53
CA MET A 146 0.92 20.19 1.79
C MET A 146 -0.02 21.30 2.29
N PHE A 147 0.53 22.48 2.59
CA PHE A 147 -0.19 23.67 3.06
C PHE A 147 -0.10 24.85 2.08
N SER A 148 0.55 24.67 0.93
CA SER A 148 0.73 25.72 -0.07
C SER A 148 -0.58 26.07 -0.77
N GLU A 149 -0.71 27.31 -1.22
CA GLU A 149 -1.84 27.73 -2.06
C GLU A 149 -1.89 26.94 -3.37
N ALA A 150 -0.74 26.58 -3.95
CA ALA A 150 -0.65 25.73 -5.13
C ALA A 150 -1.33 24.36 -4.93
N MET A 151 -1.09 23.71 -3.78
CA MET A 151 -1.74 22.46 -3.41
C MET A 151 -3.26 22.62 -3.27
N LYS A 152 -3.71 23.69 -2.58
CA LYS A 152 -5.15 23.97 -2.42
C LYS A 152 -5.84 24.20 -3.77
N THR A 153 -5.21 24.97 -4.66
CA THR A 153 -5.72 25.23 -6.01
C THR A 153 -5.81 23.93 -6.83
N ARG A 154 -4.79 23.06 -6.78
CA ARG A 154 -4.85 21.75 -7.45
C ARG A 154 -5.98 20.89 -6.91
N LEU A 155 -6.13 20.83 -5.59
CA LEU A 155 -7.17 20.03 -4.96
C LEU A 155 -8.57 20.46 -5.41
N LYS A 156 -8.84 21.77 -5.40
CA LYS A 156 -10.11 22.35 -5.88
C LYS A 156 -10.35 21.98 -7.34
N LYS A 157 -9.36 22.22 -8.22
CA LYS A 157 -9.45 21.93 -9.66
C LYS A 157 -9.75 20.45 -9.94
N ARG A 158 -9.13 19.51 -9.21
CA ARG A 158 -9.40 18.08 -9.40
C ARG A 158 -10.80 17.69 -8.92
N MET A 159 -11.28 18.29 -7.84
CA MET A 159 -12.62 18.01 -7.36
C MET A 159 -13.69 18.54 -8.31
N GLU A 160 -13.50 19.74 -8.86
CA GLU A 160 -14.36 20.29 -9.91
C GLU A 160 -14.37 19.39 -11.16
N ALA A 161 -13.20 18.88 -11.58
CA ALA A 161 -13.12 17.92 -12.68
C ALA A 161 -13.85 16.59 -12.41
N GLN A 162 -14.06 16.23 -11.14
CA GLN A 162 -14.82 15.06 -10.72
C GLN A 162 -16.32 15.38 -10.49
N GLY A 163 -16.78 16.57 -10.87
CA GLY A 163 -18.15 17.03 -10.66
C GLY A 163 -18.51 17.25 -9.19
N GLN A 164 -17.51 17.37 -8.31
CA GLN A 164 -17.72 17.63 -6.88
C GLN A 164 -17.63 19.12 -6.61
N ASP A 165 -18.54 19.63 -5.77
CA ASP A 165 -18.51 21.02 -5.34
C ASP A 165 -17.28 21.29 -4.44
N ALA A 166 -16.30 22.02 -4.99
CA ALA A 166 -15.08 22.40 -4.30
C ALA A 166 -15.22 23.70 -3.49
N SER A 167 -16.34 24.43 -3.62
CA SER A 167 -16.55 25.72 -2.96
C SER A 167 -16.61 25.60 -1.43
N SER A 168 -17.01 24.42 -0.93
CA SER A 168 -17.16 24.14 0.51
C SER A 168 -15.93 23.49 1.19
N LEU A 169 -14.88 23.15 0.44
CA LEU A 169 -13.71 22.41 0.96
C LEU A 169 -12.88 23.21 1.97
N PHE A 170 -12.67 24.48 1.66
CA PHE A 170 -11.86 25.38 2.45
C PHE A 170 -12.72 26.62 2.72
N LYS A 171 -13.09 26.83 3.98
CA LYS A 171 -13.59 28.16 4.40
C LYS A 171 -12.46 29.16 4.12
N GLU A 172 -12.81 30.36 3.65
CA GLU A 172 -11.87 31.36 3.11
C GLU A 172 -10.81 31.88 4.10
N ASP A 173 -10.83 31.43 5.36
CA ASP A 173 -9.98 31.92 6.44
C ASP A 173 -8.80 30.98 6.79
N ALA A 174 -7.91 31.48 7.65
CA ALA A 174 -6.77 30.77 8.27
C ALA A 174 -7.09 29.40 8.92
N SER A 175 -8.38 29.06 9.05
CA SER A 175 -8.97 27.75 9.37
C SER A 175 -8.58 26.62 8.39
N SER A 176 -8.23 26.94 7.15
CA SER A 176 -7.90 25.91 6.15
C SER A 176 -6.66 25.07 6.52
N ALA A 177 -5.64 25.67 7.15
CA ALA A 177 -4.42 24.95 7.52
C ALA A 177 -4.65 23.97 8.68
N SER A 178 -5.43 24.36 9.69
CA SER A 178 -5.78 23.47 10.81
C SER A 178 -6.73 22.35 10.35
N ALA A 179 -7.66 22.64 9.44
CA ALA A 179 -8.54 21.64 8.83
C ALA A 179 -7.74 20.59 8.03
N ILE A 180 -6.77 21.02 7.21
CA ILE A 180 -5.87 20.12 6.47
C ILE A 180 -5.05 19.26 7.45
N GLN A 181 -4.43 19.87 8.46
CA GLN A 181 -3.61 19.14 9.43
C GLN A 181 -4.45 18.10 10.20
N ASN A 182 -5.64 18.47 10.68
CA ASN A 182 -6.55 17.55 11.34
C ASN A 182 -7.00 16.39 10.42
N ALA A 183 -7.26 16.68 9.14
CA ALA A 183 -7.61 15.64 8.17
C ALA A 183 -6.44 14.67 7.92
N LEU A 184 -5.22 15.18 7.79
CA LEU A 184 -4.01 14.37 7.63
C LEU A 184 -3.71 13.52 8.87
N ASP A 185 -3.92 14.07 10.07
CA ASP A 185 -3.76 13.32 11.32
C ASP A 185 -4.79 12.19 11.44
N LYS A 186 -6.05 12.45 11.06
CA LYS A 186 -7.10 11.41 11.03
C LYS A 186 -6.82 10.30 10.00
N LEU A 187 -6.29 10.66 8.84
CA LEU A 187 -5.86 9.68 7.84
C LEU A 187 -4.69 8.82 8.34
N ARG A 188 -3.77 9.41 9.11
CA ARG A 188 -2.67 8.67 9.76
C ARG A 188 -3.18 7.73 10.85
N GLU A 189 -4.09 8.20 11.71
CA GLU A 189 -4.71 7.35 12.74
C GLU A 189 -5.43 6.13 12.15
N LYS A 190 -5.99 6.27 10.95
CA LYS A 190 -6.63 5.19 10.19
C LYS A 190 -5.67 4.35 9.32
N ASN A 191 -4.36 4.57 9.41
CA ASN A 191 -3.32 3.88 8.63
C ASN A 191 -3.49 4.01 7.09
N TYR A 192 -4.02 5.14 6.60
CA TYR A 192 -3.96 5.45 5.17
C TYR A 192 -2.64 6.12 4.79
N LEU A 193 -2.07 6.91 5.72
CA LEU A 193 -0.89 7.72 5.51
C LEU A 193 0.12 7.52 6.63
N TRP A 194 1.39 7.64 6.30
CA TRP A 194 2.45 7.87 7.27
C TRP A 194 3.11 9.22 7.06
N ARG A 195 3.78 9.71 8.10
CA ARG A 195 4.45 11.01 8.11
C ARG A 195 5.96 10.80 8.20
N ALA A 196 6.68 11.22 7.17
CA ALA A 196 8.14 11.12 7.15
C ALA A 196 8.81 12.24 7.94
N ARG A 197 8.30 13.46 7.79
CA ARG A 197 8.66 14.66 8.55
C ARG A 197 7.47 15.61 8.55
N ARG A 198 7.54 16.71 9.31
CA ARG A 198 6.47 17.71 9.32
C ARG A 198 6.17 18.19 7.90
N GLY A 199 4.91 18.05 7.46
CA GLY A 199 4.47 18.44 6.12
C GLY A 199 4.77 17.44 4.99
N ALA A 200 5.44 16.32 5.26
CA ALA A 200 5.72 15.28 4.27
C ALA A 200 4.97 13.99 4.63
N TYR A 201 3.95 13.69 3.84
CA TYR A 201 3.07 12.54 4.02
C TYR A 201 3.15 11.61 2.82
N TRP A 202 2.93 10.33 3.06
CA TRP A 202 3.04 9.27 2.06
C TRP A 202 1.98 8.20 2.32
N PRO A 203 1.51 7.48 1.28
CA PRO A 203 0.60 6.34 1.44
C PRO A 203 1.24 5.22 2.27
N GLU A 204 0.44 4.53 3.07
CA GLU A 204 0.89 3.37 3.85
C GLU A 204 1.07 2.10 2.99
N ASP A 205 0.28 1.98 1.92
CA ASP A 205 0.26 0.78 1.08
C ASP A 205 0.19 1.17 -0.42
N GLU A 206 1.14 0.67 -1.21
CA GLU A 206 1.23 0.90 -2.65
C GLU A 206 0.03 0.29 -3.42
N GLN A 207 -0.53 -0.82 -2.93
CA GLN A 207 -1.71 -1.43 -3.56
C GLN A 207 -2.95 -0.54 -3.42
N HIS A 208 -3.08 0.14 -2.28
CA HIS A 208 -4.13 1.13 -2.06
C HIS A 208 -3.99 2.33 -3.02
N VAL A 209 -2.76 2.76 -3.31
CA VAL A 209 -2.50 3.81 -4.30
C VAL A 209 -3.04 3.40 -5.67
N ARG A 210 -2.66 2.21 -6.17
CA ARG A 210 -3.14 1.70 -7.47
C ARG A 210 -4.65 1.71 -7.56
N TRP A 211 -5.33 1.19 -6.53
CA TRP A 211 -6.78 1.15 -6.50
C TRP A 211 -7.45 2.53 -6.48
N LEU A 212 -6.85 3.50 -5.78
CA LEU A 212 -7.36 4.88 -5.76
C LEU A 212 -7.26 5.57 -7.12
N LEU A 213 -6.26 5.18 -7.91
CA LEU A 213 -5.99 5.72 -9.24
C LEU A 213 -6.72 4.97 -10.36
N GLY A 214 -7.41 3.89 -10.03
CA GLY A 214 -8.16 3.08 -10.99
C GLY A 214 -7.31 2.07 -11.75
N GLU A 215 -6.08 1.83 -11.30
CA GLU A 215 -5.19 0.77 -11.76
C GLU A 215 -5.50 -0.58 -11.09
#